data_AF-A0A8T0HVE2-F1
#
_entry.id   AF-A0A8T0HVE2-F1
#
_cell.length_a   1.000
_cell.length_b   1.000
_cell.length_c   1.000
_cell.angle_alpha   90.00
_cell.angle_beta   90.00
_cell.angle_gamma   90.00
#
_symmetry.space_group_name_H-M   'P 1'
#
loop_
_entity.id
_entity.type
_entity.pdbx_description
1 polymer ?
#
loop_
_entity_poly.entity_id
_entity_poly.type
_entity_poly.pdbx_seq_one_letter_code
_entity_poly.pdbx_strand_id
1 'polypeptide(L)' 'MLHVCEQLEFGKGRTVEPREGRWNFNKKTFQLGVKIDPWAKAVFDSRCNDAERVASTHMENCFKLGMHSLVPLLSFI' A
#
# COMPACT_ATOMS: atom_id res chain seq x y z
N MET A 1 -15.44 -21.60 25.15
CA MET A 1 -15.39 -21.45 23.69
C MET A 1 -13.98 -20.96 23.36
N LEU A 2 -13.12 -21.79 22.78
CA LEU A 2 -11.76 -21.39 22.43
C LEU A 2 -11.85 -20.41 21.25
N HIS A 3 -11.45 -19.16 21.48
CA HIS A 3 -11.34 -18.16 20.42
C HIS A 3 -10.16 -18.59 19.53
N VAL A 4 -10.43 -19.19 18.37
CA VAL A 4 -9.39 -19.46 17.38
C VAL A 4 -9.00 -18.09 16.82
N CYS A 5 -7.87 -17.56 17.25
CA CYS A 5 -7.27 -16.42 16.59
C CYS A 5 -6.70 -16.93 15.26
N GLU A 6 -7.36 -16.60 14.15
CA GLU A 6 -6.79 -16.84 12.83
C GLU A 6 -5.44 -16.12 12.75
N GLN A 7 -4.41 -16.83 12.33
CA GLN A 7 -3.07 -16.28 12.19
C GLN A 7 -2.88 -15.80 10.75
N LEU A 8 -2.27 -14.63 10.56
CA LEU A 8 -1.93 -14.12 9.23
C LEU A 8 -0.44 -14.23 8.96
N GLU A 9 -0.10 -14.76 7.79
CA GLU A 9 1.26 -14.74 7.26
C GLU A 9 1.53 -13.43 6.51
N PHE A 10 2.66 -12.82 6.83
CA PHE A 10 3.18 -11.64 6.16
C PHE A 10 4.49 -11.97 5.43
N GLY A 11 4.97 -11.04 4.59
CA GLY A 11 6.18 -11.20 3.80
C GLY A 11 7.34 -11.90 4.54
N LYS A 12 8.01 -12.82 3.83
CA LYS A 12 9.04 -13.74 4.35
C LYS A 12 8.53 -14.79 5.34
N GLY A 13 7.25 -15.16 5.28
CA GLY A 13 6.66 -16.28 6.02
C GLY A 13 6.52 -16.03 7.52
N ARG A 14 6.39 -14.76 7.95
CA ARG A 14 6.20 -14.43 9.36
C ARG A 14 4.73 -14.44 9.72
N THR A 15 4.38 -15.30 10.65
CA THR A 15 3.03 -15.41 11.19
C THR A 15 2.82 -14.44 12.35
N VAL A 16 1.68 -13.76 12.38
CA VAL A 16 1.33 -12.79 13.43
C VAL A 16 -0.07 -13.09 13.91
N GLU A 17 -0.32 -12.84 15.21
CA GLU A 17 -1.63 -12.95 15.83
C GLU A 17 -2.31 -11.57 15.95
N PRO A 18 -3.65 -11.52 15.88
CA PRO A 18 -4.38 -10.28 16.06
C PRO A 18 -4.30 -9.83 17.53
N ARG A 19 -4.21 -8.52 17.76
CA ARG A 19 -4.33 -7.95 19.11
C ARG A 19 -5.74 -7.41 19.28
N GLU A 20 -6.49 -7.93 20.24
CA GLU A 20 -7.90 -7.54 20.47
C GLU A 20 -8.78 -7.67 19.22
N GLY A 21 -8.57 -8.73 18.44
CA GLY A 21 -9.28 -8.96 17.18
C GLY A 21 -8.90 -8.01 16.03
N ARG A 22 -7.85 -7.19 16.19
CA ARG A 22 -7.38 -6.23 15.19
C ARG A 22 -6.02 -6.59 14.63
N TRP A 23 -5.88 -6.38 13.33
CA TRP A 23 -4.62 -6.49 12.60
C TRP A 23 -3.96 -5.14 12.43
N ASN A 24 -2.63 -5.13 12.49
CA ASN A 24 -1.82 -3.96 12.18
C ASN A 24 -0.82 -4.32 11.08
N PHE A 25 -0.93 -3.64 9.94
CA PHE A 25 -0.06 -3.85 8.78
C PHE A 25 1.17 -2.94 8.76
N ASN A 26 1.34 -2.08 9.78
CA ASN A 26 2.47 -1.17 9.87
C ASN A 26 3.79 -1.92 9.89
N LYS A 27 4.73 -1.47 9.04
CA LYS A 27 6.07 -2.07 8.87
C LYS A 27 6.04 -3.54 8.42
N LYS A 28 4.91 -4.03 7.87
CA LYS A 28 4.78 -5.34 7.24
C LYS A 28 4.75 -5.18 5.73
N THR A 29 5.25 -6.18 5.01
CA THR A 29 5.19 -6.24 3.53
C THR A 29 4.17 -7.29 3.10
N PHE A 30 3.67 -7.19 1.87
CA PHE A 30 2.86 -8.25 1.30
C PHE A 30 3.65 -9.55 1.17
N GLN A 31 2.95 -10.69 1.23
CA GLN A 31 3.55 -12.00 0.96
C GLN A 31 4.03 -12.10 -0.49
N LEU A 32 3.22 -11.59 -1.42
CA LEU A 32 3.55 -11.43 -2.82
C LEU A 32 3.30 -9.96 -3.21
N GLY A 33 4.38 -9.21 -3.44
CA GLY A 33 4.29 -7.88 -4.02
C GLY A 33 3.87 -7.96 -5.48
N VAL A 34 2.98 -7.08 -5.92
CA VAL A 34 2.58 -6.98 -7.33
C VAL A 34 3.30 -5.82 -8.01
N LYS A 35 3.51 -5.97 -9.32
CA LYS A 35 3.86 -4.85 -10.19
C LYS A 35 2.58 -4.07 -10.50
N ILE A 36 2.61 -2.77 -10.26
CA ILE A 36 1.54 -1.87 -10.69
C ILE A 36 1.86 -1.48 -12.13
N ASP A 37 0.93 -1.80 -13.02
CA ASP A 37 0.99 -1.38 -14.43
C ASP A 37 0.94 0.14 -14.57
N PRO A 38 1.28 0.69 -15.74
CA PRO A 38 1.19 2.13 -15.97
C PRO A 38 -0.17 2.70 -15.55
N TRP A 39 -0.13 3.78 -14.78
CA TRP A 39 -1.30 4.41 -14.18
C TRP A 39 -1.25 5.93 -14.36
N ALA A 40 -2.37 6.59 -14.07
CA ALA A 40 -2.51 8.04 -14.18
C ALA A 40 -3.20 8.62 -12.94
N LYS A 41 -2.99 9.91 -12.70
CA LYS A 41 -3.70 10.68 -11.68
C LYS A 41 -4.51 11.79 -12.35
N ALA A 42 -5.73 12.00 -11.88
CA ALA A 42 -6.58 13.09 -12.34
C ALA A 42 -6.85 14.03 -11.16
N VAL A 43 -6.70 15.33 -11.38
CA VAL A 43 -6.88 16.36 -10.36
C VAL A 43 -8.04 17.25 -10.80
N PHE A 44 -9.14 17.22 -10.05
CA PHE A 44 -10.36 17.95 -10.42
C PHE A 44 -10.54 19.29 -9.66
N ASP A 45 -9.62 19.62 -8.75
CA ASP A 45 -9.60 20.93 -8.07
C ASP A 45 -8.42 21.75 -8.62
N SER A 46 -8.73 22.87 -9.26
CA SER A 46 -7.74 23.80 -9.84
C SER A 46 -6.83 24.44 -8.80
N ARG A 47 -7.18 24.39 -7.51
CA ARG A 47 -6.36 24.88 -6.40
C ARG A 47 -5.46 23.81 -5.81
N CYS A 48 -5.58 22.56 -6.25
CA CYS A 48 -4.74 21.47 -5.76
C CYS A 48 -3.30 21.63 -6.29
N ASN A 49 -2.38 21.93 -5.38
CA ASN A 49 -0.94 22.03 -5.66
C ASN A 49 -0.14 20.84 -5.11
N ASP A 50 -0.83 19.83 -4.57
CA ASP A 50 -0.23 18.75 -3.78
C ASP A 50 -0.23 17.37 -4.47
N ALA A 51 -0.74 17.33 -5.71
CA ALA A 51 -0.90 16.10 -6.49
C ALA A 51 0.43 15.38 -6.77
N GLU A 52 1.53 16.12 -6.88
CA GLU A 52 2.88 15.53 -7.01
C GLU A 52 3.33 14.86 -5.72
N ARG A 53 3.18 15.52 -4.56
CA ARG A 53 3.54 14.95 -3.26
C ARG A 53 2.75 13.68 -2.97
N VAL A 54 1.44 13.69 -3.27
CA VAL A 54 0.57 12.52 -3.09
C VAL A 54 1.03 11.36 -3.98
N ALA A 55 1.33 11.61 -5.25
CA ALA A 55 1.82 10.58 -6.16
C ALA A 55 3.17 9.98 -5.71
N SER A 56 4.12 10.82 -5.31
CA SER A 56 5.42 10.37 -4.78
C SER A 56 5.26 9.56 -3.49
N THR A 57 4.43 10.04 -2.57
CA THR A 57 4.12 9.33 -1.31
C THR A 57 3.48 7.96 -1.58
N HIS A 58 2.58 7.89 -2.57
CA HIS A 58 1.97 6.63 -3.00
C HIS A 58 3.04 5.65 -3.52
N MET A 59 3.92 6.10 -4.43
CA MET A 59 5.00 5.26 -4.96
C MET A 59 5.95 4.75 -3.86
N GLU A 60 6.35 5.62 -2.92
CA GLU A 60 7.18 5.22 -1.78
C GLU A 60 6.51 4.18 -0.89
N ASN A 61 5.20 4.33 -0.64
CA ASN A 61 4.45 3.39 0.17
C ASN A 61 4.31 2.03 -0.54
N CYS A 62 4.05 2.02 -1.85
CA CYS A 62 4.07 0.80 -2.65
C CYS A 62 5.43 0.09 -2.55
N PHE A 63 6.53 0.84 -2.71
CA PHE A 63 7.88 0.28 -2.57
C PHE A 63 8.14 -0.33 -1.19
N LYS A 64 7.78 0.38 -0.11
CA LYS A 64 7.91 -0.12 1.27
C LYS A 64 7.13 -1.40 1.53
N LEU A 65 6.03 -1.61 0.81
CA LEU A 65 5.19 -2.80 0.90
C LEU A 65 5.65 -3.96 -0.01
N GLY A 66 6.74 -3.76 -0.77
CA GLY A 66 7.28 -4.74 -1.71
C GLY A 66 6.63 -4.72 -3.10
N MET A 67 5.85 -3.69 -3.41
CA MET A 67 5.24 -3.50 -4.73
C MET A 67 6.15 -2.64 -5.61
N HIS A 68 6.10 -2.86 -6.92
CA HIS A 68 6.83 -2.07 -7.90
C HIS A 68 5.85 -1.22 -8.70
N SER A 69 5.84 0.09 -8.46
CA SER A 69 5.03 1.05 -9.22
C SER A 69 5.90 1.83 -10.20
N LEU A 70 5.40 2.02 -11.41
CA LEU A 70 6.01 2.92 -12.39
C LEU A 70 5.55 4.36 -12.15
N VAL A 71 6.34 5.32 -12.63
CA VAL A 71 5.98 6.75 -12.57
C VAL A 71 4.68 6.97 -13.35
N PRO A 72 3.69 7.70 -12.78
CA PRO A 72 2.43 7.96 -13.46
C PRO A 72 2.66 8.77 -14.74
N LEU A 73 2.02 8.36 -15.83
CA LEU A 73 2.32 8.88 -17.17
C LEU A 73 1.62 10.19 -17.52
N LEU A 74 0.58 10.62 -16.79
CA LEU A 74 -0.16 11.86 -17.08
C LEU A 74 -0.80 12.47 -15.83
N SER A 75 -0.84 13.81 -15.83
CA SER A 75 -1.68 14.66 -14.98
C SER A 75 -2.65 15.41 -15.90
N PHE A 76 -3.97 15.24 -15.72
CA PHE A 76 -4.97 16.10 -16.35
C PHE A 76 -5.40 17.17 -15.33
N ILE A 77 -5.37 18.44 -15.77
CA ILE A 77 -5.95 19.62 -15.11
C ILE A 77 -7.28 19.92 -15.80
#